data_AF-A0AAW1J6Q2-F1
#
_entry.id   AF-A0AAW1J6Q2-F1
#
_cell.length_a   1.000
_cell.length_b   1.000
_cell.length_c   1.000
_cell.angle_alpha   90.00
_cell.angle_beta   90.00
_cell.angle_gamma   90.00
#
_symmetry.space_group_name_H-M   'P 1'
#
loop_
_entity.id
_entity.type
_entity.pdbx_description
1 polymer ?
#
loop_
_entity_poly.entity_id
_entity_poly.type
_entity_poly.pdbx_seq_one_letter_code
_entity_poly.pdbx_strand_id
1 'polypeptide(L)'
;MPCRPEHSPDEKVEKLIYKLPSKLQSTLLPFQLEGLKFGLQRGGRCLIADEMGLGKTLQAIAIASCFFDEGPILVVCPVILRYSWAEELERWLPSYLSADIHLGIVS
;
A
#
# COMPACT_ATOMS: atom_id res chain seq x y z
N MET A 1 9.85 8.22 -22.22
CA MET A 1 10.08 7.99 -20.79
C MET A 1 11.31 7.10 -20.65
N PRO A 2 12.31 7.43 -19.80
CA PRO A 2 13.37 6.47 -19.52
C PRO A 2 12.77 5.26 -18.79
N CYS A 3 13.12 4.05 -19.23
CA CYS A 3 12.72 2.81 -18.57
C CYS A 3 13.25 2.82 -17.13
N ARG A 4 12.35 2.92 -16.15
CA ARG A 4 12.72 2.74 -14.72
C ARG A 4 13.35 1.35 -14.59
N PRO A 5 14.50 1.19 -13.92
CA PRO A 5 15.15 -0.11 -13.76
C PRO A 5 14.16 -1.15 -13.24
N GLU A 6 14.21 -2.36 -13.81
CA GLU A 6 13.19 -3.41 -13.61
C GLU A 6 13.13 -3.92 -12.17
N HIS A 7 14.19 -3.71 -11.38
CA HIS A 7 14.31 -4.21 -10.02
C HIS A 7 15.07 -3.23 -9.11
N SER A 8 14.44 -2.81 -8.01
CA SER A 8 15.11 -2.05 -6.94
C SER A 8 15.95 -3.00 -6.08
N PRO A 9 17.15 -2.60 -5.64
CA PRO A 9 18.01 -3.45 -4.81
C PRO A 9 17.36 -3.75 -3.45
N ASP A 10 17.62 -4.94 -2.91
CA ASP A 10 16.97 -5.43 -1.69
C ASP A 10 17.22 -4.53 -0.47
N GLU A 11 18.40 -3.94 -0.33
CA GLU A 11 18.70 -2.97 0.74
C GLU A 11 17.75 -1.77 0.72
N LYS A 12 17.37 -1.28 -0.46
CA LYS A 12 16.41 -0.18 -0.60
C LYS A 12 15.01 -0.64 -0.20
N VAL A 13 14.63 -1.86 -0.58
CA VAL A 13 13.33 -2.46 -0.25
C VAL A 13 13.19 -2.63 1.26
N GLU A 14 14.20 -3.15 1.93
CA GLU A 14 14.20 -3.33 3.38
C GLU A 14 14.10 -1.99 4.13
N LYS A 15 14.79 -0.96 3.66
CA LYS A 15 14.66 0.41 4.20
C LYS A 15 13.23 0.94 4.10
N LEU A 16 12.53 0.68 2.99
CA LEU A 16 11.13 1.07 2.83
C LEU A 16 10.22 0.29 3.78
N ILE A 17 10.43 -1.01 3.91
CA ILE A 17 9.65 -1.87 4.82
C ILE A 17 9.85 -1.44 6.28
N TYR A 18 11.05 -1.01 6.66
CA TYR A 18 11.34 -0.53 8.03
C TYR A 18 10.66 0.80 8.36
N LYS A 19 10.29 1.61 7.35
CA LYS A 19 9.52 2.85 7.56
C LYS A 19 8.05 2.61 7.86
N LEU A 20 7.54 1.40 7.65
CA LEU A 20 6.13 1.09 7.89
C LEU A 20 5.77 1.27 9.38
N PRO A 21 4.53 1.68 9.70
CA PRO A 21 4.06 1.65 11.08
C PRO A 21 4.22 0.25 11.67
N SER A 22 4.75 0.16 12.89
CA SER A 22 5.04 -1.11 13.55
C SER A 22 3.83 -2.04 13.61
N LYS A 23 2.65 -1.49 13.91
CA LYS A 23 1.37 -2.23 13.91
C LYS A 23 1.03 -2.84 12.55
N LEU A 24 1.26 -2.11 11.46
CA LEU A 24 1.02 -2.60 10.10
C LEU A 24 2.02 -3.69 9.75
N GLN A 25 3.31 -3.44 10.01
CA GLN A 25 4.39 -4.38 9.74
C GLN A 25 4.21 -5.71 10.49
N SER A 26 3.82 -5.67 11.77
CA SER A 26 3.63 -6.86 12.60
C SER A 26 2.37 -7.66 12.26
N THR A 27 1.42 -7.07 11.53
CA THR A 27 0.16 -7.74 11.16
C THR A 27 0.29 -8.49 9.84
N LEU A 28 1.20 -8.08 8.95
CA LEU A 28 1.37 -8.72 7.65
C LEU A 28 1.76 -10.19 7.80
N LEU A 29 1.01 -11.05 7.13
CA LEU A 29 1.31 -12.47 7.03
C LEU A 29 2.57 -12.69 6.16
N PRO A 30 3.30 -13.81 6.31
CA PRO A 30 4.53 -14.05 5.56
C PRO A 30 4.37 -13.90 4.04
N PHE A 31 3.31 -14.45 3.44
CA PHE A 31 3.04 -14.31 2.00
C PHE A 31 2.70 -12.87 1.60
N GLN A 32 2.04 -12.10 2.48
CA GLN A 32 1.73 -10.70 2.22
C GLN A 32 3.02 -9.87 2.21
N LEU A 33 3.97 -10.19 3.10
CA LEU A 33 5.29 -9.56 3.16
C LEU A 33 6.13 -9.89 1.92
N GLU A 34 6.01 -11.11 1.38
CA GLU A 34 6.60 -11.47 0.08
C GLU A 34 6.01 -10.65 -1.07
N GLY A 35 4.68 -10.52 -1.14
CA GLY A 35 4.04 -9.69 -2.16
C GLY A 35 4.32 -8.19 -2.01
N LEU A 36 4.50 -7.70 -0.77
CA LEU A 36 4.99 -6.36 -0.49
C LEU A 36 6.40 -6.17 -1.08
N LYS A 37 7.34 -7.06 -0.76
CA LYS A 37 8.70 -7.03 -1.33
C LYS A 37 8.65 -7.05 -2.86
N PHE A 38 7.84 -7.92 -3.44
CA PHE A 38 7.65 -8.04 -4.89
C PHE A 38 7.18 -6.72 -5.53
N GLY A 39 6.22 -6.03 -4.90
CA GLY A 39 5.73 -4.73 -5.36
C GLY A 39 6.79 -3.62 -5.22
N LEU A 40 7.50 -3.57 -4.10
CA LEU A 40 8.54 -2.57 -3.84
C LEU A 40 9.74 -2.71 -4.79
N GLN A 41 10.15 -3.94 -5.09
CA GLN A 41 11.20 -4.21 -6.08
C GLN A 41 10.83 -3.63 -7.46
N ARG A 42 9.53 -3.58 -7.81
CA ARG A 42 9.02 -3.01 -9.07
C ARG A 42 8.62 -1.54 -8.98
N GLY A 43 8.99 -0.86 -7.88
CA GLY A 43 8.63 0.53 -7.64
C GLY A 43 7.12 0.74 -7.50
N GLY A 44 6.45 -0.15 -6.76
CA GLY A 44 5.02 -0.09 -6.47
C GLY A 44 4.11 -0.67 -7.56
N ARG A 45 4.68 -1.16 -8.66
CA ARG A 45 3.91 -1.72 -9.80
C ARG A 45 3.76 -3.23 -9.66
N CYS A 46 2.59 -3.68 -9.20
CA CYS A 46 2.25 -5.10 -9.09
C CYS A 46 0.75 -5.34 -9.16
N LEU A 47 0.37 -6.58 -9.49
CA LEU A 47 -0.99 -7.08 -9.36
C LEU A 47 -1.06 -7.99 -8.12
N ILE A 48 -1.91 -7.64 -7.16
CA ILE A 48 -2.18 -8.49 -5.99
C ILE A 48 -3.38 -9.38 -6.34
N ALA A 49 -3.13 -10.66 -6.62
CA ALA A 49 -4.13 -11.60 -7.12
C ALA A 49 -4.44 -12.74 -6.13
N ASP A 50 -4.16 -12.54 -4.84
CA ASP A 50 -4.44 -13.53 -3.80
C ASP A 50 -5.95 -13.83 -3.65
N GLU A 51 -6.29 -14.94 -3.02
CA GLU A 51 -7.68 -15.33 -2.79
C GLU A 51 -8.48 -14.25 -2.01
N MET A 52 -9.80 -14.25 -2.22
CA MET A 52 -10.69 -13.35 -1.47
C MET A 52 -10.63 -13.67 0.03
N GLY A 53 -10.63 -12.64 0.88
CA GLY A 53 -10.51 -12.78 2.33
C GLY A 53 -9.08 -12.77 2.88
N LEU A 54 -8.04 -12.90 2.05
CA LEU A 54 -6.63 -12.90 2.50
C LEU A 54 -6.03 -11.51 2.77
N GLY A 55 -6.84 -10.46 2.90
CA GLY A 55 -6.34 -9.13 3.30
C GLY A 55 -5.56 -8.38 2.21
N LYS A 56 -5.95 -8.50 0.94
CA LYS A 56 -5.33 -7.74 -0.17
C LYS A 56 -5.32 -6.22 0.04
N THR A 57 -6.36 -5.70 0.68
CA THR A 57 -6.46 -4.26 1.04
C THR A 57 -5.31 -3.86 1.96
N LEU A 58 -5.06 -4.63 3.02
CA LEU A 58 -3.95 -4.40 3.97
C LEU A 58 -2.61 -4.36 3.24
N GLN A 59 -2.38 -5.33 2.35
CA GLN A 59 -1.15 -5.43 1.59
C GLN A 59 -0.98 -4.28 0.60
N ALA A 60 -2.06 -3.86 -0.07
CA ALA A 60 -2.05 -2.69 -0.95
C ALA A 60 -1.73 -1.41 -0.17
N ILE A 61 -2.32 -1.23 1.01
CA ILE A 61 -2.02 -0.11 1.92
C ILE A 61 -0.54 -0.12 2.33
N ALA A 62 0.00 -1.29 2.69
CA ALA A 62 1.41 -1.42 3.04
C ALA A 62 2.33 -1.01 1.89
N ILE A 63 2.07 -1.49 0.66
CA ILE A 63 2.85 -1.09 -0.53
C ILE A 63 2.75 0.42 -0.74
N ALA A 64 1.53 0.97 -0.74
CA ALA A 64 1.30 2.37 -1.03
C ALA A 64 1.96 3.28 0.01
N SER A 65 1.96 2.88 1.29
CA SER A 65 2.55 3.65 2.38
C SER A 65 4.07 3.83 2.29
N CYS A 66 4.76 2.95 1.56
CA CYS A 66 6.19 3.12 1.28
C CYS A 66 6.50 4.30 0.32
N PHE A 67 5.49 4.86 -0.34
CA PHE A 67 5.63 5.92 -1.35
C PHE A 67 5.00 7.26 -0.95
N PHE A 68 4.59 7.45 0.31
CA PHE A 68 4.01 8.73 0.76
C PHE A 68 4.93 9.94 0.53
N ASP A 69 6.25 9.74 0.65
CA ASP A 69 7.25 10.77 0.37
C ASP A 69 7.27 11.19 -1.13
N GLU A 70 6.64 10.41 -2.03
CA GLU A 70 6.59 10.69 -3.48
C GLU A 70 5.31 11.45 -3.91
N GLY A 71 4.32 11.62 -3.03
CA GLY A 71 3.10 12.38 -3.32
C GLY A 71 1.79 11.71 -2.85
N PRO A 72 0.64 12.28 -3.23
CA PRO A 72 -0.66 11.77 -2.79
C PRO A 72 -0.98 10.40 -3.40
N ILE A 73 -1.65 9.56 -2.61
CA ILE A 73 -2.10 8.23 -3.03
C ILE A 73 -3.54 8.31 -3.51
N LEU A 74 -3.81 7.81 -4.72
CA LEU A 74 -5.15 7.70 -5.27
C LEU A 74 -5.62 6.23 -5.23
N VAL A 75 -6.70 5.97 -4.51
CA VAL A 75 -7.37 4.67 -4.50
C VAL A 75 -8.64 4.75 -5.36
N VAL A 76 -8.71 3.90 -6.39
CA VAL A 76 -9.90 3.76 -7.24
C VAL A 76 -10.62 2.46 -6.88
N CYS A 77 -11.87 2.57 -6.45
CA CYS A 77 -12.69 1.43 -6.06
C CYS A 77 -14.18 1.64 -6.38
N PRO A 78 -14.99 0.57 -6.44
CA PRO A 78 -16.45 0.69 -6.47
C PRO A 78 -16.99 1.56 -5.34
N VAL A 79 -18.07 2.30 -5.59
CA VAL A 79 -18.68 3.26 -4.63
C VAL A 79 -18.90 2.63 -3.25
N ILE A 80 -19.38 1.39 -3.21
CA ILE A 80 -19.71 0.69 -1.96
C ILE A 80 -18.48 0.36 -1.10
N LEU A 81 -17.28 0.32 -1.68
CA LEU A 81 -16.04 0.02 -0.95
C LEU A 81 -15.36 1.27 -0.40
N ARG A 82 -15.81 2.47 -0.74
CA ARG A 82 -15.12 3.72 -0.39
C ARG A 82 -14.95 3.91 1.11
N TYR A 83 -16.02 3.70 1.87
CA TYR A 83 -15.98 3.80 3.33
C TYR A 83 -15.10 2.71 3.94
N SER A 84 -15.18 1.49 3.42
CA SER A 84 -14.31 0.39 3.86
C SER A 84 -12.82 0.69 3.63
N TRP A 85 -12.47 1.32 2.49
CA TRP A 85 -11.10 1.78 2.26
C TRP A 85 -10.69 2.91 3.20
N ALA A 86 -11.58 3.87 3.48
CA ALA A 86 -11.31 4.95 4.43
C ALA A 86 -11.05 4.42 5.85
N GLU A 87 -11.89 3.51 6.35
CA GLU A 87 -11.73 2.87 7.66
C GLU A 87 -10.43 2.07 7.76
N GLU A 88 -10.08 1.29 6.73
CA GLU A 88 -8.83 0.54 6.71
C GLU A 88 -7.61 1.48 6.67
N LEU A 89 -7.66 2.56 5.90
CA LEU A 89 -6.62 3.58 5.87
C LEU A 89 -6.44 4.22 7.26
N GLU A 90 -7.52 4.68 7.90
CA GLU A 90 -7.47 5.24 9.27
C GLU A 90 -6.92 4.23 10.29
N ARG A 91 -7.34 2.96 10.17
CA ARG A 91 -6.93 1.88 11.08
C ARG A 91 -5.44 1.58 11.02
N TRP A 92 -4.86 1.58 9.82
CA TRP A 92 -3.49 1.14 9.56
C TRP A 92 -2.47 2.28 9.50
N LEU A 93 -2.93 3.49 9.21
CA LEU A 93 -2.09 4.67 9.03
C LEU A 93 -2.62 5.89 9.84
N PRO A 94 -2.90 5.73 11.15
CA PRO A 94 -3.61 6.75 11.95
C PRO A 94 -2.87 8.08 12.06
N SER A 95 -1.54 8.07 11.95
CA SER A 95 -0.71 9.27 12.03
C SER A 95 -0.78 10.17 10.79
N TYR A 96 -1.46 9.74 9.72
CA TYR A 96 -1.39 10.39 8.42
C TYR A 96 -2.74 10.77 7.79
N LEU A 97 -3.90 10.51 8.45
CA LEU A 97 -5.16 10.37 7.67
C LEU A 97 -6.45 11.05 8.14
N SER A 98 -6.55 11.72 9.28
CA SER A 98 -7.85 12.32 9.64
C SER A 98 -8.21 13.60 8.88
N ALA A 99 -7.23 14.34 8.33
CA ALA A 99 -7.49 15.62 7.64
C ALA A 99 -7.36 15.54 6.10
N ASP A 100 -6.79 14.46 5.56
CA ASP A 100 -6.29 14.41 4.19
C ASP A 100 -7.03 13.41 3.27
N ILE A 101 -7.99 12.63 3.80
CA ILE A 101 -8.82 11.71 2.99
C ILE A 101 -9.92 12.49 2.27
N HIS A 102 -9.77 12.60 0.95
CA HIS A 102 -10.79 13.18 0.09
C HIS A 102 -11.60 12.08 -0.62
N LEU A 103 -12.86 11.90 -0.23
CA LEU A 103 -13.77 10.93 -0.85
C LEU A 103 -14.51 11.57 -2.04
N GLY A 104 -14.00 11.34 -3.25
CA GLY A 104 -14.61 11.82 -4.50
C GLY A 104 -15.51 10.79 -5.19
N ILE A 105 -16.54 11.26 -5.89
CA ILE A 105 -17.23 10.48 -6.94
C ILE A 105 -16.65 10.90 -8.29
N VAL A 106 -16.09 9.95 -9.04
CA VAL A 106 -15.81 10.15 -10.47
C VAL A 106 -17.10 9.79 -11.21
N SER A 107 -17.77 10.80 -11.77
CA SER A 107 -19.03 10.69 -12.55
C SER A 107 -18.76 10.81 -14.04
#